data_AF-A0A7J8VWY0-F1
#
_entry.id   AF-A0A7J8VWY0-F1
#
_cell.length_a   1.000
_cell.length_b   1.000
_cell.length_c   1.000
_cell.angle_alpha   90.00
_cell.angle_beta   90.00
_cell.angle_gamma   90.00
#
_symmetry.space_group_name_H-M   'P 1'
#
loop_
_entity.id
_entity.type
_entity.pdbx_description
1 polymer ?
#
loop_
_entity_poly.entity_id
_entity_poly.type
_entity_poly.pdbx_seq_one_letter_code
_entity_poly.pdbx_strand_id
1 'polypeptide(L)'
;MSATDGLTIGMEVIDTGATLSVPVGGATLGRIFNVLGEPVDNLGLVDTRTTSPIHKFAPAFIQLDTKLSIFEIGIKVVDLLAPYRRGGKIKLFGRARVGKTVLIMELINNIAKAHGGISIFGGLGEWNREGNYLYMEMKESGVINEQNLAKSKVALVYGQMNEPPRAHNIFHFVQAGSEVSALLGRMPSAVGYQLTIITEMSTLQERIASTNEGSITSIQAVYVPANDLTDLASATTFAHLNATTVLSRGLAAKGIYPAVDLLDSTSTMPQPRIVGEEHYETIPRVKQTLQRYKELQDIIAILGLDKLSEEDRLTIARVQKFERFLSQPFFVAKVFTSTPGKYVGLAETIRGFKLILSEELDGLPKQVFYSIKVKEIILSTNSGQIGVLPIHVPIATVVDIGILRIRLNDQWLTMALMGSFARIGNNEITILVNDAEKGSDIDPQEAQQALEIAKANLRKAEGKRQTIEANLALRWARTRVEAINVIS
;
A
#
# COMPACT_ATOMS: atom_id res chain seq x y z
N MET A 1 24.14 26.78 -9.30
CA MET A 1 23.49 25.59 -9.89
C MET A 1 22.20 26.00 -10.59
N SER A 2 22.29 27.03 -11.43
CA SER A 2 21.16 27.63 -12.13
C SER A 2 21.56 27.77 -13.60
N ALA A 3 20.65 28.24 -14.45
CA ALA A 3 20.98 28.49 -15.85
C ALA A 3 22.23 29.37 -15.97
N THR A 4 23.14 29.02 -16.88
CA THR A 4 24.35 29.80 -17.18
C THR A 4 24.08 30.95 -18.16
N ASP A 5 22.81 31.16 -18.52
CA ASP A 5 22.39 32.22 -19.42
C ASP A 5 22.70 33.58 -18.82
N GLY A 6 23.32 34.45 -19.62
CA GLY A 6 23.72 35.80 -19.18
C GLY A 6 25.08 35.88 -18.47
N LEU A 7 25.79 34.76 -18.26
CA LEU A 7 27.17 34.79 -17.78
C LEU A 7 28.13 35.26 -18.89
N THR A 8 29.08 36.12 -18.54
CA THR A 8 30.12 36.63 -19.45
C THR A 8 31.51 36.31 -18.93
N ILE A 9 32.46 36.14 -19.86
CA ILE A 9 33.87 35.96 -19.50
C ILE A 9 34.35 37.22 -18.75
N GLY A 10 35.03 37.02 -17.62
CA GLY A 10 35.54 38.10 -16.77
C GLY A 10 34.58 38.58 -15.69
N MET A 11 33.41 37.94 -15.50
CA MET A 11 32.57 38.18 -14.33
C MET A 11 33.31 37.84 -13.03
N GLU A 12 33.08 38.64 -11.99
CA GLU A 12 33.63 38.41 -10.66
C GLU A 12 33.08 37.12 -10.05
N VAL A 13 33.95 36.31 -9.46
CA VAL A 13 33.59 35.05 -8.78
C VAL A 13 34.09 35.15 -7.35
N ILE A 14 33.17 34.97 -6.41
CA ILE A 14 33.48 35.00 -4.98
C ILE A 14 33.55 33.55 -4.48
N ASP A 15 34.71 33.16 -3.96
CA ASP A 15 34.85 31.89 -3.24
C ASP A 15 34.25 32.01 -1.84
N THR A 16 33.38 31.08 -1.49
CA THR A 16 32.76 31.01 -0.16
C THR A 16 33.67 30.35 0.88
N GLY A 17 34.75 29.68 0.45
CA GLY A 17 35.72 29.00 1.32
C GLY A 17 35.17 27.73 2.00
N ALA A 18 33.93 27.34 1.71
CA ALA A 18 33.26 26.19 2.29
C ALA A 18 32.52 25.38 1.22
N THR A 19 32.27 24.11 1.52
CA THR A 19 31.40 23.29 0.66
C THR A 19 29.94 23.73 0.83
N LEU A 20 29.13 23.49 -0.21
CA LEU A 20 27.70 23.75 -0.18
C LEU A 20 27.08 23.11 1.07
N SER A 21 26.42 23.94 1.88
CA SER A 21 25.86 23.57 3.18
C SER A 21 24.37 23.87 3.21
N VAL A 22 23.59 22.93 3.71
CA VAL A 22 22.13 23.00 3.75
C VAL A 22 21.63 23.06 5.19
N PRO A 23 20.48 23.70 5.47
CA PRO A 23 19.91 23.74 6.82
C PRO A 23 19.47 22.34 7.27
N VAL A 24 19.67 22.04 8.55
CA VAL A 24 19.31 20.76 9.16
C VAL A 24 18.65 20.96 10.53
N GLY A 25 17.88 19.97 10.98
CA GLY A 25 17.24 19.95 12.30
C GLY A 25 15.71 20.00 12.23
N GLY A 26 15.06 20.12 13.39
CA GLY A 26 13.60 20.07 13.49
C GLY A 26 12.88 21.20 12.72
N ALA A 27 13.57 22.32 12.45
CA ALA A 27 13.01 23.45 11.70
C ALA A 27 12.76 23.15 10.22
N THR A 28 13.37 22.09 9.67
CA THR A 28 13.19 21.68 8.27
C THR A 28 11.96 20.79 8.06
N LEU A 29 11.32 20.34 9.15
CA LEU A 29 10.16 19.46 9.08
C LEU A 29 8.93 20.22 8.56
N GLY A 30 8.21 19.59 7.62
CA GLY A 30 7.04 20.12 6.93
C GLY A 30 7.36 21.14 5.83
N ARG A 31 8.65 21.43 5.60
CA ARG A 31 9.11 22.43 4.63
C ARG A 31 9.58 21.77 3.34
N ILE A 32 9.63 22.58 2.28
CA ILE A 32 10.15 22.18 0.97
C ILE A 32 11.43 22.97 0.66
N PHE A 33 12.52 22.25 0.37
CA PHE A 33 13.81 22.85 0.01
C PHE A 33 14.25 22.50 -1.42
N ASN A 34 15.01 23.39 -2.04
CA ASN A 34 15.78 23.10 -3.26
C ASN A 34 17.15 22.46 -2.92
N VAL A 35 17.93 22.16 -3.96
CA VAL A 35 19.28 21.57 -3.83
C VAL A 35 20.27 22.46 -3.05
N LEU A 36 20.05 23.78 -3.06
CA LEU A 36 20.87 24.75 -2.33
C LEU A 36 20.47 24.87 -0.85
N GLY A 37 19.36 24.26 -0.44
CA GLY A 37 18.83 24.36 0.92
C GLY A 37 17.96 25.60 1.15
N GLU A 38 17.51 26.26 0.09
CA GLU A 38 16.59 27.40 0.17
C GLU A 38 15.14 26.91 0.18
N PRO A 39 14.26 27.50 1.02
CA PRO A 39 12.86 27.11 1.07
C PRO A 39 12.10 27.58 -0.18
N VAL A 40 11.37 26.67 -0.83
CA VAL A 40 10.58 26.93 -2.06
C VAL A 40 9.06 26.78 -1.84
N ASP A 41 8.63 26.69 -0.58
CA ASP A 41 7.23 26.50 -0.19
C ASP A 41 6.44 27.80 0.01
N ASN A 42 7.07 28.98 -0.16
CA ASN A 42 6.46 30.29 0.10
C ASN A 42 5.94 30.49 1.54
N LEU A 43 6.39 29.68 2.51
CA LEU A 43 5.99 29.76 3.92
C LEU A 43 6.90 30.68 4.76
N GLY A 44 7.72 31.51 4.10
CA GLY A 44 8.69 32.41 4.73
C GLY A 44 10.04 31.74 5.02
N LEU A 45 10.91 32.43 5.74
CA LEU A 45 12.27 31.94 6.03
C LEU A 45 12.26 30.78 7.04
N VAL A 46 13.23 29.89 6.92
CA VAL A 46 13.50 28.81 7.87
C VAL A 46 14.61 29.24 8.80
N ASP A 47 14.61 28.77 10.04
CA ASP A 47 15.76 28.94 10.92
C ASP A 47 16.97 28.17 10.36
N THR A 48 17.97 28.90 9.87
CA THR A 48 19.19 28.37 9.25
C THR A 48 20.39 28.31 10.19
N ARG A 49 20.19 28.46 11.52
CA ARG A 49 21.29 28.46 12.51
C ARG A 49 22.17 27.22 12.46
N THR A 50 21.60 26.06 12.14
CA THR A 50 22.33 24.80 12.04
C THR A 50 22.36 24.35 10.59
N THR A 51 23.55 24.39 9.98
CA THR A 51 23.78 23.90 8.62
C THR A 51 24.74 22.73 8.61
N SER A 52 24.71 21.93 7.55
CA SER A 52 25.59 20.79 7.36
C SER A 52 26.05 20.72 5.90
N PRO A 53 27.32 20.39 5.63
CA PRO A 53 27.82 20.21 4.27
C PRO A 53 27.17 18.99 3.61
N ILE A 54 26.88 19.10 2.31
CA ILE A 54 26.25 18.00 1.53
C ILE A 54 27.23 16.88 1.19
N HIS A 55 28.52 17.22 1.07
CA HIS A 55 29.60 16.27 0.84
C HIS A 55 30.16 15.79 2.17
N LYS A 56 29.93 14.53 2.49
CA LYS A 56 30.45 13.84 3.67
C LYS A 56 30.96 12.46 3.28
N PHE A 57 31.98 12.01 3.98
CA PHE A 57 32.44 10.62 3.88
C PHE A 57 31.39 9.67 4.45
N ALA A 58 31.38 8.43 3.93
CA ALA A 58 30.59 7.37 4.51
C ALA A 58 31.05 7.07 5.95
N PRO A 59 30.15 6.56 6.82
CA PRO A 59 30.53 6.14 8.17
C PRO A 59 31.71 5.16 8.14
N ALA A 60 32.61 5.29 9.11
CA ALA A 60 33.73 4.37 9.24
C ALA A 60 33.24 2.97 9.67
N PHE A 61 34.00 1.93 9.33
CA PHE A 61 33.64 0.55 9.67
C PHE A 61 33.32 0.32 11.16
N ILE A 62 34.06 0.99 12.05
CA ILE A 62 33.90 0.90 13.51
C ILE A 62 32.56 1.49 13.99
N GLN A 63 31.97 2.41 13.21
CA GLN A 63 30.72 3.07 13.54
C GLN A 63 29.49 2.27 13.07
N LEU A 64 29.67 1.26 12.21
CA LEU A 64 28.58 0.48 11.63
C LEU A 64 27.99 -0.49 12.64
N ASP A 65 26.67 -0.57 12.68
CA ASP A 65 25.97 -1.57 13.47
C ASP A 65 26.02 -2.94 12.78
N THR A 66 26.39 -3.96 13.55
CA THR A 66 26.46 -5.36 13.09
C THR A 66 25.16 -6.12 13.30
N LYS A 67 24.21 -5.56 14.05
CA LYS A 67 22.94 -6.23 14.35
C LYS A 67 22.00 -6.18 13.16
N LEU A 68 21.70 -7.36 12.61
CA LEU A 68 20.65 -7.55 11.62
C LEU A 68 19.30 -7.61 12.34
N SER A 69 18.43 -6.65 12.04
CA SER A 69 17.06 -6.62 12.54
C SER A 69 16.08 -6.32 11.41
N ILE A 70 14.91 -6.96 11.48
CA ILE A 70 13.79 -6.66 10.60
C ILE A 70 13.22 -5.30 10.98
N PHE A 71 12.83 -4.55 9.96
CA PHE A 71 12.09 -3.32 10.08
C PHE A 71 10.62 -3.58 9.78
N GLU A 72 9.83 -3.78 10.84
CA GLU A 72 8.39 -3.99 10.74
C GLU A 72 7.69 -2.69 10.33
N ILE A 73 6.98 -2.72 9.21
CA ILE A 73 6.31 -1.55 8.63
C ILE A 73 4.78 -1.63 8.69
N GLY A 74 4.24 -2.77 9.12
CA GLY A 74 2.81 -3.02 9.26
C GLY A 74 2.09 -3.24 7.94
N ILE A 75 2.80 -3.71 6.91
CA ILE A 75 2.25 -4.03 5.59
C ILE A 75 2.43 -5.53 5.36
N LYS A 76 1.32 -6.28 5.41
CA LYS A 76 1.30 -7.76 5.41
C LYS A 76 2.21 -8.39 4.34
N VAL A 77 2.10 -7.91 3.10
CA VAL A 77 2.82 -8.49 1.97
C VAL A 77 4.33 -8.32 2.07
N VAL A 78 4.77 -7.15 2.54
CA VAL A 78 6.18 -6.81 2.61
C VAL A 78 6.80 -7.45 3.85
N ASP A 79 6.16 -7.31 5.02
CA ASP A 79 6.66 -7.87 6.27
C ASP A 79 6.81 -9.40 6.20
N LEU A 80 5.93 -10.10 5.48
CA LEU A 80 6.05 -11.55 5.30
C LEU A 80 7.11 -11.94 4.26
N LEU A 81 6.98 -11.47 3.01
CA LEU A 81 7.69 -12.08 1.87
C LEU A 81 8.98 -11.35 1.47
N ALA A 82 9.01 -10.04 1.69
CA ALA A 82 10.17 -9.20 1.39
C ALA A 82 10.50 -8.29 2.60
N PRO A 83 10.77 -8.88 3.79
CA PRO A 83 10.97 -8.10 5.00
C PRO A 83 12.13 -7.12 4.83
N TYR A 84 11.91 -5.89 5.28
CA TYR A 84 12.92 -4.84 5.19
C TYR A 84 13.94 -4.97 6.31
N ARG A 85 15.18 -4.61 6.01
CA ARG A 85 16.25 -4.52 6.99
C ARG A 85 16.25 -3.11 7.59
N ARG A 86 16.41 -2.99 8.91
CA ARG A 86 16.66 -1.70 9.55
C ARG A 86 18.00 -1.14 9.10
N GLY A 87 18.00 0.08 8.57
CA GLY A 87 19.14 0.71 7.89
C GLY A 87 19.50 0.06 6.55
N GLY A 88 18.57 -0.73 5.99
CA GLY A 88 18.72 -1.32 4.67
C GLY A 88 18.37 -0.34 3.56
N LYS A 89 18.78 -0.73 2.35
CA LYS A 89 18.46 -0.05 1.10
C LYS A 89 17.44 -0.89 0.34
N ILE A 90 16.27 -0.31 0.08
CA ILE A 90 15.13 -0.99 -0.54
C ILE A 90 14.87 -0.40 -1.91
N LYS A 91 14.67 -1.27 -2.89
CA LYS A 91 14.24 -0.91 -4.23
C LYS A 91 12.73 -1.01 -4.33
N LEU A 92 12.07 0.08 -4.76
CA LEU A 92 10.67 0.06 -5.16
C LEU A 92 10.56 0.12 -6.68
N PHE A 93 10.14 -0.98 -7.29
CA PHE A 93 9.97 -1.10 -8.73
C PHE A 93 8.49 -1.16 -9.10
N GLY A 94 8.14 -0.67 -10.28
CA GLY A 94 6.76 -0.72 -10.79
C GLY A 94 6.56 0.18 -12.00
N ARG A 95 5.48 -0.05 -12.75
CA ARG A 95 5.08 0.85 -13.85
C ARG A 95 4.29 2.05 -13.30
N ALA A 96 3.91 2.99 -14.17
CA ALA A 96 3.03 4.08 -13.76
C ALA A 96 1.67 3.54 -13.25
N ARG A 97 1.07 4.24 -12.28
CA ARG A 97 -0.28 3.96 -11.73
C ARG A 97 -0.48 2.61 -11.04
N VAL A 98 0.58 1.99 -10.53
CA VAL A 98 0.50 0.75 -9.72
C VAL A 98 0.42 1.02 -8.20
N GLY A 99 0.36 2.29 -7.78
CA GLY A 99 0.25 2.67 -6.37
C GLY A 99 1.58 2.90 -5.63
N LYS A 100 2.69 3.20 -6.34
CA LYS A 100 3.99 3.52 -5.73
C LYS A 100 3.92 4.62 -4.68
N THR A 101 3.33 5.76 -5.07
CA THR A 101 3.22 6.95 -4.22
C THR A 101 2.42 6.65 -2.96
N VAL A 102 1.27 5.97 -3.13
CA VAL A 102 0.42 5.51 -2.02
C VAL A 102 1.19 4.61 -1.07
N LEU A 103 2.00 3.67 -1.58
CA LEU A 103 2.83 2.82 -0.74
C LEU A 103 3.90 3.64 0.02
N ILE A 104 4.58 4.58 -0.64
CA ILE A 104 5.59 5.44 0.01
C ILE A 104 4.97 6.26 1.14
N MET A 105 3.81 6.89 0.90
CA MET A 105 3.14 7.68 1.94
C MET A 105 2.67 6.82 3.10
N GLU A 106 2.14 5.61 2.82
CA GLU A 106 1.76 4.68 3.89
C GLU A 106 2.97 4.27 4.72
N LEU A 107 4.11 4.00 4.09
CA LEU A 107 5.36 3.71 4.80
C LEU A 107 5.77 4.87 5.69
N ILE A 108 5.77 6.11 5.18
CA ILE A 108 6.08 7.31 5.97
C ILE A 108 5.15 7.42 7.19
N ASN A 109 3.84 7.25 6.98
CA ASN A 109 2.84 7.33 8.04
C ASN A 109 3.01 6.21 9.08
N ASN A 110 3.25 4.97 8.66
CA ASN A 110 3.42 3.83 9.58
C ASN A 110 4.73 3.94 10.36
N ILE A 111 5.82 4.38 9.73
CA ILE A 111 7.12 4.60 10.38
C ILE A 111 7.01 5.72 11.43
N ALA A 112 6.33 6.82 11.08
CA ALA A 112 6.12 7.93 12.00
C ALA A 112 5.28 7.52 13.23
N LYS A 113 4.27 6.66 13.04
CA LYS A 113 3.39 6.19 14.13
C LYS A 113 4.02 5.11 15.00
N ALA A 114 4.66 4.11 14.39
CA ALA A 114 5.17 2.94 15.10
C ALA A 114 6.57 3.16 15.70
N HIS A 115 7.45 3.86 14.96
CA HIS A 115 8.86 4.00 15.33
C HIS A 115 9.23 5.43 15.77
N GLY A 116 8.29 6.38 15.72
CA GLY A 116 8.55 7.79 16.01
C GLY A 116 9.56 8.44 15.06
N GLY A 117 9.83 7.78 13.92
CA GLY A 117 10.85 8.18 12.96
C GLY A 117 10.50 9.45 12.19
N ILE A 118 11.54 10.14 11.74
CA ILE A 118 11.43 11.25 10.79
C ILE A 118 11.70 10.70 9.39
N SER A 119 10.95 11.17 8.40
CA SER A 119 11.14 10.82 7.00
C SER A 119 11.72 12.00 6.23
N ILE A 120 12.62 11.71 5.28
CA ILE A 120 13.12 12.70 4.33
C ILE A 120 12.74 12.20 2.94
N PHE A 121 11.99 13.01 2.20
CA PHE A 121 11.64 12.70 0.84
C PHE A 121 12.54 13.50 -0.11
N GLY A 122 13.44 12.79 -0.79
CA GLY A 122 14.24 13.35 -1.87
C GLY A 122 13.50 13.20 -3.19
N GLY A 123 12.70 14.21 -3.54
CA GLY A 123 12.04 14.33 -4.83
C GLY A 123 13.03 14.78 -5.89
N LEU A 124 13.92 13.87 -6.29
CA LEU A 124 14.79 14.09 -7.42
C LEU A 124 13.90 14.08 -8.66
N GLY A 125 13.70 15.23 -9.29
CA GLY A 125 13.18 15.42 -10.66
C GLY A 125 11.89 14.73 -11.05
N GLU A 126 11.01 14.55 -10.08
CA GLU A 126 9.61 14.29 -10.34
C GLU A 126 9.02 15.52 -11.08
N TRP A 127 7.96 15.31 -11.87
CA TRP A 127 7.27 16.45 -12.47
C TRP A 127 6.76 17.37 -11.36
N ASN A 128 6.83 18.70 -11.53
CA ASN A 128 6.32 19.65 -10.53
C ASN A 128 4.87 19.35 -10.12
N ARG A 129 4.07 18.78 -11.05
CA ARG A 129 2.72 18.29 -10.77
C ARG A 129 2.69 17.14 -9.79
N GLU A 130 3.59 16.16 -9.91
CA GLU A 130 3.66 14.98 -9.04
C GLU A 130 4.20 15.36 -7.66
N GLY A 131 5.24 16.21 -7.60
CA GLY A 131 5.73 16.78 -6.34
C GLY A 131 4.65 17.57 -5.60
N ASN A 132 3.91 18.44 -6.30
CA ASN A 132 2.81 19.18 -5.70
C ASN A 132 1.65 18.27 -5.27
N TYR A 133 1.30 17.26 -6.07
CA TYR A 133 0.25 16.29 -5.70
C TYR A 133 0.64 15.53 -4.43
N LEU A 134 1.88 15.05 -4.35
CA LEU A 134 2.41 14.39 -3.17
C LEU A 134 2.38 15.32 -1.94
N TYR A 135 2.77 16.58 -2.11
CA TYR A 135 2.74 17.55 -1.01
C TYR A 135 1.32 17.79 -0.49
N MET A 136 0.34 17.96 -1.40
CA MET A 136 -1.07 18.10 -1.04
C MET A 136 -1.61 16.84 -0.37
N GLU A 137 -1.28 15.67 -0.89
CA GLU A 137 -1.71 14.38 -0.33
C GLU A 137 -1.10 14.12 1.05
N MET A 138 0.14 14.55 1.29
CA MET A 138 0.78 14.52 2.61
C MET A 138 0.11 15.46 3.62
N LYS A 139 -0.42 16.60 3.16
CA LYS A 139 -1.21 17.51 4.01
C LYS A 139 -2.58 16.92 4.35
N GLU A 140 -3.29 16.41 3.35
CA GLU A 140 -4.62 15.80 3.53
C GLU A 140 -4.57 14.55 4.42
N SER A 141 -3.52 13.73 4.29
CA SER A 141 -3.30 12.56 5.14
C SER A 141 -2.83 12.88 6.55
N GLY A 142 -2.51 14.15 6.84
CA GLY A 142 -2.03 14.61 8.16
C GLY A 142 -0.57 14.26 8.47
N VAL A 143 0.21 13.84 7.47
CA VAL A 143 1.67 13.64 7.61
C VAL A 143 2.39 14.99 7.76
N ILE A 144 1.91 16.00 7.03
CA ILE A 144 2.33 17.40 7.16
C ILE A 144 1.21 18.16 7.86
N ASN A 145 1.54 18.81 8.98
CA ASN A 145 0.56 19.58 9.75
C ASN A 145 0.68 21.07 9.41
N GLU A 146 -0.32 21.61 8.72
CA GLU A 146 -0.33 23.03 8.29
C GLU A 146 -0.41 24.01 9.46
N GLN A 147 -1.08 23.63 10.56
CA GLN A 147 -1.25 24.50 11.72
C GLN A 147 0.01 24.54 12.59
N ASN A 148 0.80 23.46 12.59
CA ASN A 148 2.04 23.38 13.35
C ASN A 148 3.09 22.54 12.61
N LEU A 149 3.93 23.23 11.84
CA LEU A 149 4.98 22.62 11.04
C LEU A 149 5.96 21.81 11.88
N ALA A 150 6.24 22.20 13.12
CA ALA A 150 7.15 21.48 14.02
C ALA A 150 6.64 20.08 14.43
N LYS A 151 5.33 19.82 14.29
CA LYS A 151 4.76 18.48 14.49
C LYS A 151 4.82 17.60 13.24
N SER A 152 5.15 18.16 12.09
CA SER A 152 5.30 17.40 10.85
C SER A 152 6.43 16.39 10.99
N LYS A 153 6.28 15.25 10.32
CA LYS A 153 7.23 14.12 10.43
C LYS A 153 8.05 13.90 9.16
N VAL A 154 7.87 14.75 8.16
CA VAL A 154 8.54 14.67 6.87
C VAL A 154 9.20 15.99 6.50
N ALA A 155 10.40 15.94 5.92
CA ALA A 155 11.02 17.07 5.21
C ALA A 155 11.13 16.72 3.72
N LEU A 156 10.86 17.70 2.84
CA LEU A 156 10.85 17.50 1.39
C LEU A 156 12.02 18.26 0.78
N VAL A 157 12.80 17.59 -0.06
CA VAL A 157 13.86 18.20 -0.87
C VAL A 157 13.56 17.88 -2.33
N TYR A 158 13.31 18.90 -3.14
CA TYR A 158 13.09 18.73 -4.58
C TYR A 158 14.27 19.28 -5.37
N GLY A 159 14.76 18.49 -6.32
CA GLY A 159 15.57 18.99 -7.43
C GLY A 159 14.69 18.98 -8.67
N GLN A 160 14.28 20.13 -9.18
CA GLN A 160 13.23 20.17 -10.22
C GLN A 160 13.76 19.75 -11.61
N MET A 161 12.88 19.29 -12.50
CA MET A 161 13.23 19.01 -13.91
C MET A 161 13.82 20.20 -14.66
N ASN A 162 13.51 21.41 -14.20
CA ASN A 162 13.98 22.66 -14.79
C ASN A 162 15.36 23.10 -14.27
N GLU A 163 15.92 22.40 -13.27
CA GLU A 163 17.22 22.72 -12.69
C GLU A 163 18.34 21.94 -13.40
N PRO A 164 19.38 22.62 -13.91
CA PRO A 164 20.56 21.95 -14.48
C PRO A 164 21.57 21.56 -13.39
N PRO A 165 22.17 20.36 -13.40
CA PRO A 165 21.92 19.17 -14.22
C PRO A 165 20.79 18.26 -13.65
N ARG A 166 20.18 17.48 -14.53
CA ARG A 166 18.90 16.77 -14.33
C ARG A 166 18.99 15.55 -13.38
N ALA A 167 18.95 15.75 -12.06
CA ALA A 167 18.90 14.66 -11.08
C ALA A 167 17.45 14.31 -10.70
N HIS A 168 16.93 13.18 -11.21
CA HIS A 168 15.49 12.84 -11.28
C HIS A 168 15.05 11.46 -10.70
N ASN A 169 15.93 10.78 -9.96
CA ASN A 169 15.83 9.49 -9.24
C ASN A 169 17.28 8.97 -9.16
N ILE A 170 17.56 7.83 -8.50
CA ILE A 170 18.94 7.31 -8.43
C ILE A 170 19.55 7.07 -9.82
N PHE A 171 18.73 6.67 -10.79
CA PHE A 171 19.13 6.55 -12.20
C PHE A 171 19.52 7.90 -12.81
N HIS A 172 18.74 8.93 -12.54
CA HIS A 172 19.00 10.25 -13.10
C HIS A 172 20.11 11.00 -12.37
N PHE A 173 20.44 10.64 -11.13
CA PHE A 173 21.70 11.04 -10.51
C PHE A 173 22.89 10.58 -11.38
N VAL A 174 22.85 9.34 -11.86
CA VAL A 174 23.85 8.82 -12.81
C VAL A 174 23.78 9.59 -14.14
N GLN A 175 22.58 9.83 -14.68
CA GLN A 175 22.42 10.56 -15.94
C GLN A 175 22.99 11.98 -15.86
N ALA A 176 22.67 12.73 -14.79
CA ALA A 176 23.22 14.06 -14.54
C ALA A 176 24.75 14.02 -14.45
N GLY A 177 25.30 13.00 -13.78
CA GLY A 177 26.74 12.77 -13.76
C GLY A 177 27.32 12.56 -15.16
N SER A 178 26.70 11.72 -16.00
CA SER A 178 27.12 11.50 -17.38
C SER A 178 27.08 12.78 -18.23
N GLU A 179 26.03 13.60 -18.09
CA GLU A 179 25.90 14.89 -18.77
C GLU A 179 27.05 15.84 -18.38
N VAL A 180 27.33 15.97 -17.08
CA VAL A 180 28.44 16.80 -16.57
C VAL A 180 29.80 16.23 -17.00
N SER A 181 29.97 14.91 -16.95
CA SER A 181 31.21 14.24 -17.35
C SER A 181 31.54 14.48 -18.83
N ALA A 182 30.53 14.45 -19.69
CA ALA A 182 30.68 14.76 -21.11
C ALA A 182 31.08 16.23 -21.33
N LEU A 183 30.46 17.17 -20.61
CA LEU A 183 30.82 18.59 -20.66
C LEU A 183 32.23 18.89 -20.15
N LEU A 184 32.71 18.12 -19.17
CA LEU A 184 34.08 18.19 -18.66
C LEU A 184 35.12 17.55 -19.62
N GLY A 185 34.70 17.02 -20.76
CA GLY A 185 35.58 16.39 -21.74
C GLY A 185 36.18 15.05 -21.28
N ARG A 186 35.57 14.38 -20.29
CA ARG A 186 36.01 13.06 -19.86
C ARG A 186 35.59 12.01 -20.88
N MET A 187 36.43 10.99 -21.08
CA MET A 187 36.08 9.87 -21.95
C MET A 187 34.87 9.11 -21.38
N PRO A 188 33.86 8.80 -22.20
CA PRO A 188 32.73 7.99 -21.76
C PRO A 188 33.14 6.51 -21.59
N SER A 189 32.45 5.84 -20.69
CA SER A 189 32.51 4.39 -20.46
C SER A 189 31.43 3.68 -21.30
N ALA A 190 31.14 2.41 -20.95
CA ALA A 190 30.10 1.61 -21.57
C ALA A 190 28.76 2.36 -21.61
N VAL A 191 28.06 2.27 -22.75
CA VAL A 191 26.72 2.85 -22.97
C VAL A 191 26.69 4.39 -22.79
N GLY A 192 27.86 5.06 -22.75
CA GLY A 192 27.95 6.51 -22.63
C GLY A 192 27.93 7.04 -21.20
N TYR A 193 28.04 6.18 -20.19
CA TYR A 193 28.13 6.60 -18.78
C TYR A 193 29.51 7.17 -18.41
N GLN A 194 29.58 7.90 -17.30
CA GLN A 194 30.85 8.34 -16.73
C GLN A 194 31.73 7.17 -16.24
N LEU A 195 33.06 7.31 -16.36
CA LEU A 195 34.03 6.32 -15.85
C LEU A 195 33.96 6.13 -14.32
N THR A 196 33.50 7.16 -13.60
CA THR A 196 33.42 7.22 -12.12
C THR A 196 32.07 6.75 -11.58
N ILE A 197 31.20 6.14 -12.39
CA ILE A 197 29.83 5.78 -11.99
C ILE A 197 29.80 4.91 -10.73
N ILE A 198 30.69 3.92 -10.64
CA ILE A 198 30.75 2.98 -9.52
C ILE A 198 31.17 3.71 -8.23
N THR A 199 32.19 4.56 -8.30
CA THR A 199 32.72 5.26 -7.12
C THR A 199 31.75 6.33 -6.63
N GLU A 200 31.11 7.07 -7.53
CA GLU A 200 30.10 8.08 -7.19
C GLU A 200 28.84 7.44 -6.60
N MET A 201 28.36 6.34 -7.20
CA MET A 201 27.23 5.57 -6.66
C MET A 201 27.56 5.00 -5.27
N SER A 202 28.77 4.44 -5.11
CA SER A 202 29.22 3.91 -3.82
C SER A 202 29.29 5.00 -2.76
N THR A 203 29.82 6.17 -3.10
CA THR A 203 29.93 7.31 -2.17
C THR A 203 28.56 7.79 -1.70
N LEU A 204 27.55 7.75 -2.58
CA LEU A 204 26.18 8.08 -2.23
C LEU A 204 25.52 7.00 -1.38
N GLN A 205 25.60 5.74 -1.81
CA GLN A 205 24.90 4.63 -1.18
C GLN A 205 25.50 4.25 0.17
N GLU A 206 26.82 4.26 0.33
CA GLU A 206 27.47 3.86 1.59
C GLU A 206 27.26 4.85 2.74
N ARG A 207 26.81 6.08 2.45
CA ARG A 207 26.34 7.01 3.49
C ARG A 207 25.03 6.57 4.13
N ILE A 208 24.25 5.76 3.44
CA ILE A 208 22.98 5.21 3.91
C ILE A 208 23.29 3.88 4.61
N ALA A 209 23.47 3.92 5.92
CA ALA A 209 23.77 2.76 6.73
C ALA A 209 23.18 2.87 8.14
N SER A 210 23.21 1.76 8.88
CA SER A 210 23.01 1.76 10.33
C SER A 210 24.33 2.02 11.04
N THR A 211 24.33 3.00 11.93
CA THR A 211 25.43 3.29 12.85
C THR A 211 25.00 3.06 14.29
N ASN A 212 25.95 3.15 15.22
CA ASN A 212 25.67 3.04 16.66
C ASN A 212 24.75 4.16 17.20
N GLU A 213 24.64 5.30 16.51
CA GLU A 213 23.80 6.43 16.90
C GLU A 213 22.38 6.35 16.33
N GLY A 214 22.20 5.65 15.21
CA GLY A 214 20.91 5.59 14.52
C GLY A 214 20.97 4.80 13.23
N SER A 215 19.83 4.68 12.54
CA SER A 215 19.72 3.89 11.32
C SER A 215 18.98 4.65 10.23
N ILE A 216 19.56 4.71 9.02
CA ILE A 216 18.90 5.31 7.85
C ILE A 216 18.42 4.19 6.93
N THR A 217 17.12 3.94 6.91
CA THR A 217 16.49 3.01 5.96
C THR A 217 16.06 3.80 4.72
N SER A 218 16.61 3.51 3.54
CA SER A 218 16.25 4.21 2.30
C SER A 218 15.34 3.37 1.42
N ILE A 219 14.25 3.95 0.94
CA ILE A 219 13.40 3.37 -0.09
C ILE A 219 13.63 4.17 -1.38
N GLN A 220 14.13 3.50 -2.41
CA GLN A 220 14.59 4.12 -3.64
C GLN A 220 13.74 3.64 -4.81
N ALA A 221 13.13 4.58 -5.53
CA ALA A 221 12.54 4.28 -6.82
C ALA A 221 13.66 4.19 -7.85
N VAL A 222 13.82 3.01 -8.46
CA VAL A 222 14.83 2.79 -9.50
C VAL A 222 14.14 2.63 -10.84
N TYR A 223 14.45 3.57 -11.75
CA TYR A 223 14.07 3.46 -13.15
C TYR A 223 15.08 2.56 -13.88
N VAL A 224 14.57 1.62 -14.67
CA VAL A 224 15.39 0.72 -15.50
C VAL A 224 15.18 1.13 -16.96
N PRO A 225 16.20 1.70 -17.62
CA PRO A 225 16.06 2.16 -19.00
C PRO A 225 15.76 0.99 -19.91
N ALA A 226 14.80 1.16 -20.82
CA ALA A 226 14.35 0.13 -21.77
C ALA A 226 13.92 -1.23 -21.15
N ASN A 227 13.70 -1.29 -19.83
CA ASN A 227 13.57 -2.54 -19.06
C ASN A 227 14.79 -3.48 -19.16
N ASP A 228 15.97 -2.95 -19.47
CA ASP A 228 17.21 -3.71 -19.50
C ASP A 228 17.88 -3.73 -18.12
N LEU A 229 17.80 -4.87 -17.42
CA LEU A 229 18.42 -5.06 -16.11
C LEU A 229 19.96 -5.14 -16.19
N THR A 230 20.52 -5.29 -17.38
CA THR A 230 21.98 -5.38 -17.61
C THR A 230 22.63 -4.01 -17.82
N ASP A 231 21.83 -2.95 -17.92
CA ASP A 231 22.30 -1.58 -17.96
C ASP A 231 23.20 -1.26 -16.74
N LEU A 232 24.31 -0.56 -17.00
CA LEU A 232 25.36 -0.33 -15.99
C LEU A 232 24.85 0.45 -14.78
N ALA A 233 23.98 1.45 -14.98
CA ALA A 233 23.42 2.25 -13.89
C ALA A 233 22.51 1.41 -12.98
N SER A 234 21.69 0.57 -13.61
CA SER A 234 20.80 -0.37 -12.94
C SER A 234 21.58 -1.43 -12.15
N ALA A 235 22.55 -2.09 -12.81
CA ALA A 235 23.38 -3.13 -12.20
C ALA A 235 24.18 -2.62 -11.00
N THR A 236 24.82 -1.45 -11.13
CA THR A 236 25.58 -0.83 -10.04
C THR A 236 24.68 -0.48 -8.85
N THR A 237 23.49 0.04 -9.12
CA THR A 237 22.52 0.35 -8.06
C THR A 237 22.05 -0.94 -7.35
N PHE A 238 21.76 -2.01 -8.10
CA PHE A 238 21.27 -3.27 -7.53
C PHE A 238 22.27 -3.94 -6.59
N ALA A 239 23.57 -3.76 -6.82
CA ALA A 239 24.61 -4.31 -5.94
C ALA A 239 24.53 -3.78 -4.49
N HIS A 240 24.01 -2.57 -4.27
CA HIS A 240 23.88 -2.00 -2.93
C HIS A 240 22.53 -2.31 -2.27
N LEU A 241 21.54 -2.87 -2.97
CA LEU A 241 20.18 -3.03 -2.46
C LEU A 241 20.03 -4.32 -1.65
N ASN A 242 19.32 -4.24 -0.52
CA ASN A 242 19.09 -5.38 0.38
C ASN A 242 17.73 -6.06 0.16
N ALA A 243 16.76 -5.32 -0.36
CA ALA A 243 15.42 -5.81 -0.66
C ALA A 243 14.88 -5.13 -1.92
N THR A 244 14.08 -5.86 -2.68
CA THR A 244 13.36 -5.37 -3.86
C THR A 244 11.87 -5.66 -3.71
N THR A 245 11.06 -4.62 -3.77
CA THR A 245 9.61 -4.69 -3.82
C THR A 245 9.15 -4.33 -5.23
N VAL A 246 8.58 -5.31 -5.93
CA VAL A 246 8.07 -5.14 -7.30
C VAL A 246 6.57 -4.92 -7.25
N LEU A 247 6.07 -3.88 -7.91
CA LEU A 247 4.65 -3.62 -8.07
C LEU A 247 4.15 -4.03 -9.46
N SER A 248 3.18 -4.92 -9.50
CA SER A 248 2.60 -5.49 -10.72
C SER A 248 1.32 -4.78 -11.16
N ARG A 249 1.24 -4.46 -12.45
CA ARG A 249 0.00 -3.91 -13.04
C ARG A 249 -1.13 -4.94 -13.05
N GLY A 250 -0.81 -6.23 -13.15
CA GLY A 250 -1.81 -7.30 -13.16
C GLY A 250 -2.60 -7.37 -11.86
N LEU A 251 -1.91 -7.25 -10.72
CA LEU A 251 -2.54 -7.20 -9.39
C LEU A 251 -3.37 -5.93 -9.20
N ALA A 252 -2.85 -4.78 -9.63
CA ALA A 252 -3.58 -3.51 -9.59
C ALA A 252 -4.88 -3.55 -10.41
N ALA A 253 -4.86 -4.20 -11.59
CA ALA A 253 -6.04 -4.37 -12.44
C ALA A 253 -7.10 -5.28 -11.82
N LYS A 254 -6.70 -6.24 -10.97
CA LYS A 254 -7.60 -7.07 -10.15
C LYS A 254 -8.19 -6.31 -8.95
N GLY A 255 -7.78 -5.06 -8.70
CA GLY A 255 -8.19 -4.27 -7.54
C GLY A 255 -7.46 -4.66 -6.24
N ILE A 256 -6.36 -5.41 -6.33
CA ILE A 256 -5.57 -5.82 -5.17
C ILE A 256 -4.55 -4.72 -4.85
N TYR A 257 -4.73 -4.07 -3.70
CA TYR A 257 -3.80 -3.07 -3.18
C TYR A 257 -3.33 -3.45 -1.78
N PRO A 258 -2.01 -3.35 -1.48
CA PRO A 258 -0.93 -2.93 -2.39
C PRO A 258 -0.62 -3.97 -3.48
N ALA A 259 -0.29 -3.50 -4.69
CA ALA A 259 -0.09 -4.35 -5.86
C ALA A 259 1.31 -5.00 -5.92
N VAL A 260 1.80 -5.53 -4.79
CA VAL A 260 3.13 -6.12 -4.67
C VAL A 260 3.14 -7.52 -5.26
N ASP A 261 4.03 -7.74 -6.24
CA ASP A 261 4.30 -9.05 -6.80
C ASP A 261 5.10 -9.90 -5.81
N LEU A 262 4.60 -11.09 -5.54
CA LEU A 262 5.07 -11.97 -4.48
C LEU A 262 6.26 -12.83 -4.93
N LEU A 263 6.36 -13.11 -6.23
CA LEU A 263 7.40 -13.95 -6.80
C LEU A 263 8.63 -13.11 -7.17
N ASP A 264 8.40 -11.93 -7.75
CA ASP A 264 9.47 -11.05 -8.20
C ASP A 264 10.08 -10.21 -7.06
N SER A 265 9.38 -10.08 -5.94
CA SER A 265 9.92 -9.39 -4.75
C SER A 265 10.87 -10.28 -3.96
N THR A 266 12.03 -9.73 -3.62
CA THR A 266 13.13 -10.45 -2.96
C THR A 266 13.70 -9.66 -1.78
N SER A 267 14.25 -10.37 -0.80
CA SER A 267 14.96 -9.76 0.33
C SER A 267 16.12 -10.66 0.74
N THR A 268 17.17 -10.06 1.28
CA THR A 268 18.33 -10.74 1.88
C THR A 268 18.08 -11.19 3.32
N MET A 269 16.99 -10.73 3.94
CA MET A 269 16.64 -10.99 5.34
C MET A 269 16.09 -12.39 5.68
N PRO A 270 15.40 -13.14 4.78
CA PRO A 270 14.83 -14.45 5.10
C PRO A 270 15.90 -15.48 5.47
N GLN A 271 16.29 -15.51 6.74
CA GLN A 271 17.21 -16.47 7.34
C GLN A 271 16.65 -16.87 8.71
N PRO A 272 16.66 -18.16 9.10
CA PRO A 272 16.08 -18.61 10.37
C PRO A 272 16.60 -17.85 11.59
N ARG A 273 17.90 -17.48 11.57
CA ARG A 273 18.56 -16.73 12.66
C ARG A 273 18.07 -15.29 12.82
N ILE A 274 17.50 -14.69 11.77
CA ILE A 274 17.07 -13.28 11.76
C ILE A 274 15.56 -13.18 11.96
N VAL A 275 14.80 -13.95 11.17
CA VAL A 275 13.33 -13.85 11.12
C VAL A 275 12.61 -14.83 12.05
N GLY A 276 13.33 -15.80 12.61
CA GLY A 276 12.76 -16.91 13.35
C GLY A 276 12.32 -18.06 12.44
N GLU A 277 12.25 -19.27 13.00
CA GLU A 277 11.89 -20.48 12.24
C GLU A 277 10.48 -20.41 11.67
N GLU A 278 9.51 -19.95 12.46
CA GLU A 278 8.11 -19.91 12.03
C GLU A 278 7.87 -19.02 10.80
N HIS A 279 8.51 -17.85 10.77
CA HIS A 279 8.40 -16.92 9.65
C HIS A 279 9.14 -17.50 8.44
N TYR A 280 10.35 -18.02 8.65
CA TYR A 280 11.16 -18.61 7.59
C TYR A 280 10.47 -19.79 6.91
N GLU A 281 9.85 -20.70 7.65
CA GLU A 281 9.15 -21.87 7.08
C GLU A 281 7.90 -21.50 6.28
N THR A 282 7.25 -20.39 6.64
CA THR A 282 6.03 -19.93 5.97
C THR A 282 6.33 -19.40 4.56
N ILE A 283 7.49 -18.75 4.35
CA ILE A 283 7.83 -18.10 3.08
C ILE A 283 7.95 -19.10 1.91
N PRO A 284 8.75 -20.19 1.98
CA PRO A 284 8.85 -21.17 0.90
C PRO A 284 7.51 -21.81 0.56
N ARG A 285 6.69 -22.13 1.56
CA ARG A 285 5.36 -22.73 1.34
C ARG A 285 4.46 -21.80 0.53
N VAL A 286 4.37 -20.52 0.92
CA VAL A 286 3.60 -19.52 0.17
C VAL A 286 4.15 -19.35 -1.25
N LYS A 287 5.47 -19.23 -1.42
CA LYS A 287 6.09 -19.09 -2.75
C LYS A 287 5.84 -20.31 -3.65
N GLN A 288 5.92 -21.52 -3.11
CA GLN A 288 5.65 -22.76 -3.86
C GLN A 288 4.19 -22.83 -4.32
N THR A 289 3.22 -22.48 -3.46
CA THR A 289 1.80 -22.44 -3.84
C THR A 289 1.53 -21.42 -4.94
N LEU A 290 2.16 -20.23 -4.87
CA LEU A 290 2.04 -19.19 -5.89
C LEU A 290 2.69 -19.58 -7.22
N GLN A 291 3.86 -20.22 -7.16
CA GLN A 291 4.55 -20.71 -8.35
C GLN A 291 3.71 -21.78 -9.06
N ARG A 292 3.16 -22.74 -8.30
CA ARG A 292 2.25 -23.76 -8.83
C ARG A 292 1.01 -23.13 -9.47
N TYR A 293 0.43 -22.10 -8.86
CA TYR A 293 -0.69 -21.38 -9.46
C TYR A 293 -0.35 -20.71 -10.80
N LYS A 294 0.86 -20.15 -10.94
CA LYS A 294 1.31 -19.56 -12.20
C LYS A 294 1.40 -20.61 -13.32
N GLU A 295 1.94 -21.79 -13.03
CA GLU A 295 1.94 -22.92 -13.97
C GLU A 295 0.53 -23.35 -14.35
N LEU A 296 -0.40 -23.37 -13.38
CA LEU A 296 -1.80 -23.71 -13.61
C LEU A 296 -2.54 -22.65 -14.43
N GLN A 297 -2.20 -21.36 -14.33
CA GLN A 297 -2.82 -20.31 -15.14
C GLN A 297 -2.59 -20.53 -16.63
N ASP A 298 -1.38 -20.93 -17.02
CA ASP A 298 -1.05 -21.24 -18.42
C ASP A 298 -1.87 -22.43 -18.93
N ILE A 299 -2.03 -23.46 -18.08
CA ILE A 299 -2.86 -24.64 -18.39
C ILE A 299 -4.34 -24.26 -18.52
N ILE A 300 -4.86 -23.43 -17.60
CA ILE A 300 -6.27 -22.97 -17.61
C ILE A 300 -6.57 -22.18 -18.88
N ALA A 301 -5.64 -21.35 -19.33
CA ALA A 301 -5.80 -20.56 -20.56
C ALA A 301 -5.95 -21.46 -21.81
N ILE A 302 -5.39 -22.68 -21.80
CA ILE A 302 -5.42 -23.62 -22.91
C ILE A 302 -6.60 -24.61 -22.80
N LEU A 303 -6.78 -25.24 -21.63
CA LEU A 303 -7.68 -26.39 -21.43
C LEU A 303 -9.00 -26.03 -20.72
N GLY A 304 -9.07 -24.87 -20.06
CA GLY A 304 -10.19 -24.49 -19.20
C GLY A 304 -10.13 -25.11 -17.80
N LEU A 305 -10.91 -24.56 -16.87
CA LEU A 305 -10.91 -24.95 -15.43
C LEU A 305 -11.42 -26.37 -15.18
N ASP A 306 -12.24 -26.92 -16.07
CA ASP A 306 -12.96 -28.18 -15.85
C ASP A 306 -12.04 -29.40 -15.92
N LYS A 307 -10.87 -29.27 -16.57
CA LYS A 307 -9.89 -30.36 -16.76
C LYS A 307 -8.86 -30.49 -15.65
N LEU A 308 -8.92 -29.61 -14.65
CA LEU A 308 -8.01 -29.64 -13.51
C LEU A 308 -8.37 -30.73 -12.50
N SER A 309 -7.35 -31.26 -11.84
CA SER A 309 -7.51 -32.13 -10.68
C SER A 309 -8.13 -31.37 -9.50
N GLU A 310 -8.76 -32.07 -8.56
CA GLU A 310 -9.31 -31.44 -7.35
C GLU A 310 -8.21 -30.77 -6.50
N GLU A 311 -7.00 -31.32 -6.48
CA GLU A 311 -5.83 -30.74 -5.79
C GLU A 311 -5.40 -29.40 -6.41
N ASP A 312 -5.37 -29.31 -7.74
CA ASP A 312 -5.03 -28.07 -8.43
C ASP A 312 -6.14 -27.01 -8.23
N ARG A 313 -7.40 -27.42 -8.17
CA ARG A 313 -8.53 -26.52 -7.83
C ARG A 313 -8.40 -25.97 -6.42
N LEU A 314 -8.02 -26.79 -5.44
CA LEU A 314 -7.72 -26.34 -4.07
C LEU A 314 -6.56 -25.34 -4.04
N THR A 315 -5.49 -25.62 -4.79
CA THR A 315 -4.34 -24.71 -4.92
C THR A 315 -4.76 -23.35 -5.46
N ILE A 316 -5.60 -23.32 -6.50
CA ILE A 316 -6.17 -22.08 -7.04
C ILE A 316 -7.01 -21.34 -5.99
N ALA A 317 -7.86 -22.08 -5.25
CA ALA A 317 -8.69 -21.49 -4.21
C ALA A 317 -7.83 -20.85 -3.10
N ARG A 318 -6.74 -21.51 -2.70
CA ARG A 318 -5.76 -21.00 -1.72
C ARG A 318 -5.07 -19.74 -2.22
N VAL A 319 -4.61 -19.71 -3.46
CA VAL A 319 -3.97 -18.50 -4.02
C VAL A 319 -4.94 -17.34 -4.13
N GLN A 320 -6.21 -17.57 -4.48
CA GLN A 320 -7.22 -16.52 -4.45
C GLN A 320 -7.45 -15.98 -3.02
N LYS A 321 -7.39 -16.84 -2.00
CA LYS A 321 -7.43 -16.41 -0.59
C LYS A 321 -6.18 -15.61 -0.23
N PHE A 322 -4.98 -16.01 -0.66
CA PHE A 322 -3.74 -15.24 -0.44
C PHE A 322 -3.80 -13.88 -1.09
N GLU A 323 -4.14 -13.79 -2.38
CA GLU A 323 -4.23 -12.54 -3.13
C GLU A 323 -5.14 -11.51 -2.42
N ARG A 324 -6.28 -11.99 -1.88
CA ARG A 324 -7.20 -11.14 -1.11
C ARG A 324 -6.70 -10.84 0.31
N PHE A 325 -6.12 -11.83 0.98
CA PHE A 325 -5.58 -11.66 2.33
C PHE A 325 -4.39 -10.69 2.35
N LEU A 326 -3.64 -10.59 1.25
CA LEU A 326 -2.55 -9.64 1.09
C LEU A 326 -3.05 -8.21 0.91
N SER A 327 -4.28 -8.03 0.42
CA SER A 327 -4.87 -6.70 0.32
C SER A 327 -5.07 -6.09 1.70
N GLN A 328 -4.72 -4.82 1.82
CA GLN A 328 -4.76 -4.09 3.07
C GLN A 328 -5.24 -2.65 2.81
N PRO A 329 -6.25 -2.15 3.54
CA PRO A 329 -6.61 -0.75 3.48
C PRO A 329 -5.53 0.08 4.17
N PHE A 330 -5.00 1.07 3.45
CA PHE A 330 -4.01 2.01 3.94
C PHE A 330 -4.64 3.24 4.59
N PHE A 331 -3.95 3.83 5.57
CA PHE A 331 -4.42 5.05 6.24
C PHE A 331 -4.49 6.21 5.27
N VAL A 332 -3.45 6.36 4.44
CA VAL A 332 -3.35 7.43 3.44
C VAL A 332 -4.37 7.24 2.32
N ALA A 333 -4.76 5.99 2.04
CA ALA A 333 -5.70 5.69 0.96
C ALA A 333 -7.17 5.84 1.35
N LYS A 334 -7.49 6.23 2.60
CA LYS A 334 -8.87 6.41 3.07
C LYS A 334 -9.68 7.36 2.18
N VAL A 335 -9.02 8.37 1.61
CA VAL A 335 -9.63 9.33 0.68
C VAL A 335 -10.16 8.63 -0.58
N PHE A 336 -9.49 7.57 -1.03
CA PHE A 336 -9.87 6.81 -2.22
C PHE A 336 -10.77 5.61 -1.91
N THR A 337 -10.50 4.89 -0.82
CA THR A 337 -11.18 3.61 -0.52
C THR A 337 -12.40 3.77 0.38
N SER A 338 -12.59 4.91 1.05
CA SER A 338 -13.60 5.13 2.11
C SER A 338 -13.51 4.19 3.32
N THR A 339 -12.55 3.26 3.33
CA THR A 339 -12.31 2.31 4.42
C THR A 339 -11.21 2.84 5.33
N PRO A 340 -11.34 2.74 6.67
CA PRO A 340 -10.26 3.12 7.57
C PRO A 340 -9.02 2.23 7.35
N GLY A 341 -7.85 2.86 7.32
CA GLY A 341 -6.58 2.14 7.26
C GLY A 341 -6.38 1.25 8.49
N LYS A 342 -5.69 0.13 8.31
CA LYS A 342 -5.38 -0.81 9.40
C LYS A 342 -3.89 -1.12 9.40
N TYR A 343 -3.24 -0.94 10.54
CA TYR A 343 -1.91 -1.47 10.80
C TYR A 343 -2.03 -2.94 11.19
N VAL A 344 -1.23 -3.83 10.61
CA VAL A 344 -1.25 -5.27 10.90
C VAL A 344 0.14 -5.70 11.32
N GLY A 345 0.25 -6.30 12.51
CA GLY A 345 1.54 -6.75 13.03
C GLY A 345 2.07 -8.00 12.32
N LEU A 346 3.39 -8.22 12.40
CA LEU A 346 4.05 -9.38 11.79
C LEU A 346 3.50 -10.72 12.33
N ALA A 347 3.31 -10.84 13.65
CA ALA A 347 2.81 -12.06 14.29
C ALA A 347 1.40 -12.44 13.80
N GLU A 348 0.51 -11.45 13.64
CA GLU A 348 -0.84 -11.68 13.09
C GLU A 348 -0.79 -12.11 11.63
N THR A 349 0.14 -11.54 10.86
CA THR A 349 0.35 -11.90 9.46
C THR A 349 0.78 -13.35 9.32
N ILE A 350 1.79 -13.78 10.08
CA ILE A 350 2.28 -15.17 10.07
C ILE A 350 1.16 -16.14 10.46
N ARG A 351 0.41 -15.85 11.53
CA ARG A 351 -0.72 -16.66 11.96
C ARG A 351 -1.79 -16.79 10.87
N GLY A 352 -2.13 -15.68 10.21
CA GLY A 352 -3.11 -15.68 9.11
C GLY A 352 -2.69 -16.56 7.94
N PHE A 353 -1.41 -16.49 7.54
CA PHE A 353 -0.89 -17.35 6.47
C PHE A 353 -0.83 -18.83 6.87
N LYS A 354 -0.45 -19.13 8.12
CA LYS A 354 -0.46 -20.50 8.64
C LYS A 354 -1.86 -21.10 8.60
N LEU A 355 -2.89 -20.36 9.01
CA LEU A 355 -4.29 -20.82 8.96
C LEU A 355 -4.79 -21.08 7.54
N ILE A 356 -4.35 -20.27 6.56
CA ILE A 356 -4.71 -20.50 5.15
C ILE A 356 -3.94 -21.71 4.58
N LEU A 357 -2.73 -21.96 5.06
CA LEU A 357 -1.90 -23.11 4.65
C LEU A 357 -2.30 -24.43 5.33
N SER A 358 -2.84 -24.39 6.56
CA SER A 358 -3.15 -25.59 7.37
C SER A 358 -4.48 -26.26 7.02
N GLU A 359 -5.14 -25.85 5.94
CA GLU A 359 -6.42 -26.41 5.45
C GLU A 359 -7.63 -26.20 6.39
N GLU A 360 -7.42 -25.66 7.60
CA GLU A 360 -8.46 -25.35 8.58
C GLU A 360 -9.50 -24.34 8.05
N LEU A 361 -9.11 -23.51 7.07
CA LEU A 361 -9.98 -22.53 6.42
C LEU A 361 -10.51 -23.01 5.05
N ASP A 362 -10.29 -24.27 4.65
CA ASP A 362 -10.72 -24.79 3.34
C ASP A 362 -12.21 -25.14 3.27
N GLY A 363 -12.81 -25.46 4.42
CA GLY A 363 -14.25 -25.62 4.57
C GLY A 363 -15.04 -24.31 4.65
N LEU A 364 -14.36 -23.15 4.69
CA LEU A 364 -15.04 -21.84 4.66
C LEU A 364 -15.32 -21.42 3.23
N PRO A 365 -16.60 -21.41 2.79
CA PRO A 365 -16.96 -20.69 1.59
C PRO A 365 -16.86 -19.19 1.92
N LYS A 366 -16.60 -18.35 0.90
CA LYS A 366 -16.52 -16.88 0.95
C LYS A 366 -17.62 -16.32 1.88
N GLN A 367 -17.32 -16.18 3.17
CA GLN A 367 -18.23 -16.05 4.31
C GLN A 367 -19.68 -16.52 4.05
N VAL A 368 -19.94 -17.82 4.19
CA VAL A 368 -21.33 -18.28 4.34
C VAL A 368 -21.78 -17.97 5.75
N PHE A 369 -22.53 -16.88 5.88
CA PHE A 369 -23.12 -16.43 7.14
C PHE A 369 -24.08 -17.47 7.73
N TYR A 370 -24.79 -18.23 6.88
CA TYR A 370 -25.78 -19.22 7.30
C TYR A 370 -26.06 -20.23 6.16
N SER A 371 -26.03 -21.54 6.44
CA SER A 371 -26.29 -22.62 5.46
C SER A 371 -27.20 -23.69 6.04
N ILE A 372 -28.36 -23.92 5.41
CA ILE A 372 -29.40 -24.85 5.87
C ILE A 372 -30.25 -25.35 4.69
N LYS A 373 -30.84 -26.53 4.83
CA LYS A 373 -31.91 -27.00 3.92
C LYS A 373 -33.23 -26.40 4.35
N VAL A 374 -33.96 -25.80 3.41
CA VAL A 374 -35.17 -25.01 3.65
C VAL A 374 -36.30 -25.49 2.76
N LYS A 375 -37.54 -25.40 3.23
CA LYS A 375 -38.72 -25.70 2.40
C LYS A 375 -39.21 -24.47 1.64
N GLU A 376 -39.02 -23.29 2.22
CA GLU A 376 -39.56 -22.04 1.69
C GLU A 376 -38.70 -20.86 2.18
N ILE A 377 -38.40 -19.93 1.28
CA ILE A 377 -37.72 -18.66 1.58
C ILE A 377 -38.52 -17.50 1.02
N ILE A 378 -38.69 -16.43 1.78
CA ILE A 378 -39.23 -15.16 1.31
C ILE A 378 -38.14 -14.10 1.41
N LEU A 379 -37.82 -13.47 0.27
CA LEU A 379 -36.79 -12.45 0.12
C LEU A 379 -37.37 -11.15 -0.44
N SER A 380 -36.82 -10.02 0.02
CA SER A 380 -37.26 -8.67 -0.40
C SER A 380 -36.41 -8.18 -1.56
N THR A 381 -37.04 -7.91 -2.71
CA THR A 381 -36.41 -7.31 -3.90
C THR A 381 -36.87 -5.87 -4.07
N ASN A 382 -36.24 -5.15 -5.01
CA ASN A 382 -36.63 -3.79 -5.40
C ASN A 382 -38.08 -3.67 -5.92
N SER A 383 -38.69 -4.77 -6.36
CA SER A 383 -40.03 -4.85 -6.94
C SER A 383 -41.09 -5.44 -6.01
N GLY A 384 -40.74 -5.85 -4.79
CA GLY A 384 -41.66 -6.48 -3.84
C GLY A 384 -41.02 -7.64 -3.07
N GLN A 385 -41.83 -8.62 -2.66
CA GLN A 385 -41.33 -9.84 -2.03
C GLN A 385 -41.46 -11.02 -2.99
N ILE A 386 -40.44 -11.87 -3.02
CA ILE A 386 -40.44 -13.11 -3.80
C ILE A 386 -40.38 -14.29 -2.83
N GLY A 387 -41.35 -15.19 -2.94
CA GLY A 387 -41.34 -16.50 -2.29
C GLY A 387 -40.69 -17.54 -3.20
N VAL A 388 -39.72 -18.27 -2.69
CA VAL A 388 -38.98 -19.31 -3.41
C VAL A 388 -39.25 -20.66 -2.78
N LEU A 389 -39.80 -21.57 -3.57
CA LEU A 389 -40.13 -22.96 -3.22
C LEU A 389 -39.16 -23.93 -3.92
N PRO A 390 -39.14 -25.23 -3.54
CA PRO A 390 -38.31 -26.21 -4.22
C PRO A 390 -38.66 -26.32 -5.70
N ILE A 391 -37.65 -26.56 -6.56
CA ILE A 391 -37.82 -26.67 -8.03
C ILE A 391 -38.29 -25.33 -8.66
N HIS A 392 -37.84 -24.21 -8.11
CA HIS A 392 -38.06 -22.90 -8.71
C HIS A 392 -37.25 -22.73 -10.02
N VAL A 393 -37.82 -22.00 -10.98
CA VAL A 393 -37.11 -21.62 -12.22
C VAL A 393 -35.85 -20.82 -11.86
N PRO A 394 -34.71 -21.04 -12.54
CA PRO A 394 -33.50 -20.27 -12.29
C PRO A 394 -33.71 -18.78 -12.52
N ILE A 395 -33.48 -17.95 -11.49
CA ILE A 395 -33.66 -16.49 -11.53
C ILE A 395 -32.50 -15.85 -10.79
N ALA A 396 -32.04 -14.71 -11.31
CA ALA A 396 -31.05 -13.86 -10.67
C ALA A 396 -31.68 -12.48 -10.42
N THR A 397 -31.62 -11.98 -9.19
CA THR A 397 -32.32 -10.76 -8.78
C THR A 397 -31.52 -9.93 -7.78
N VAL A 398 -31.76 -8.62 -7.76
CA VAL A 398 -31.18 -7.70 -6.78
C VAL A 398 -32.01 -7.75 -5.50
N VAL A 399 -31.33 -7.90 -4.37
CA VAL A 399 -31.97 -7.92 -3.04
C VAL A 399 -31.82 -6.55 -2.41
N ASP A 400 -32.92 -5.93 -1.98
CA ASP A 400 -32.89 -4.64 -1.27
C ASP A 400 -32.66 -4.88 0.25
N ILE A 401 -32.46 -3.81 1.01
CA ILE A 401 -32.45 -3.86 2.47
C ILE A 401 -33.82 -4.33 2.95
N GLY A 402 -33.88 -5.46 3.67
CA GLY A 402 -35.15 -6.03 4.08
C GLY A 402 -35.03 -7.30 4.92
N ILE A 403 -36.18 -7.87 5.26
CA ILE A 403 -36.26 -9.09 6.06
C ILE A 403 -36.24 -10.30 5.13
N LEU A 404 -35.40 -11.27 5.47
CA LEU A 404 -35.45 -12.63 4.96
C LEU A 404 -36.24 -13.50 5.93
N ARG A 405 -37.23 -14.22 5.42
CA ARG A 405 -37.97 -15.23 6.20
C ARG A 405 -37.64 -16.60 5.67
N ILE A 406 -37.20 -17.48 6.54
CA ILE A 406 -36.81 -18.84 6.21
C ILE A 406 -37.71 -19.81 6.97
N ARG A 407 -38.34 -20.76 6.28
CA ARG A 407 -39.17 -21.78 6.92
C ARG A 407 -38.37 -23.05 7.19
N LEU A 408 -38.16 -23.35 8.48
CA LEU A 408 -37.46 -24.52 9.02
C LEU A 408 -38.43 -25.34 9.87
N ASN A 409 -38.69 -26.61 9.52
CA ASN A 409 -39.49 -27.53 10.34
C ASN A 409 -40.81 -26.93 10.90
N ASP A 410 -41.56 -26.23 10.04
CA ASP A 410 -42.81 -25.51 10.35
C ASP A 410 -42.72 -24.28 11.27
N GLN A 411 -41.51 -23.81 11.56
CA GLN A 411 -41.25 -22.52 12.20
C GLN A 411 -40.59 -21.53 11.24
N TRP A 412 -40.94 -20.25 11.38
CA TRP A 412 -40.35 -19.16 10.61
C TRP A 412 -39.18 -18.54 11.37
N LEU A 413 -38.02 -18.52 10.73
CA LEU A 413 -36.84 -17.79 11.19
C LEU A 413 -36.74 -16.47 10.41
N THR A 414 -36.51 -15.36 11.11
CA THR A 414 -36.32 -14.04 10.51
C THR A 414 -34.86 -13.60 10.58
N MET A 415 -34.39 -12.97 9.50
CA MET A 415 -33.07 -12.35 9.43
C MET A 415 -33.18 -10.96 8.80
N ALA A 416 -32.47 -9.99 9.35
CA ALA A 416 -32.28 -8.69 8.73
C ALA A 416 -31.12 -8.79 7.73
N LEU A 417 -31.34 -8.42 6.48
CA LEU A 417 -30.33 -8.46 5.42
C LEU A 417 -30.09 -7.10 4.79
N MET A 418 -28.82 -6.75 4.64
CA MET A 418 -28.37 -5.71 3.72
C MET A 418 -27.91 -6.40 2.43
N GLY A 419 -28.89 -6.73 1.59
CA GLY A 419 -28.71 -7.54 0.40
C GLY A 419 -28.02 -6.81 -0.75
N SER A 420 -27.38 -7.58 -1.62
CA SER A 420 -26.84 -7.09 -2.90
C SER A 420 -27.43 -7.90 -4.06
N PHE A 421 -27.30 -9.22 -4.01
CA PHE A 421 -27.75 -10.08 -5.12
C PHE A 421 -28.16 -11.47 -4.64
N ALA A 422 -29.20 -12.03 -5.23
CA ALA A 422 -29.60 -13.42 -5.01
C ALA A 422 -29.63 -14.19 -6.33
N ARG A 423 -29.10 -15.40 -6.31
CA ARG A 423 -29.18 -16.36 -7.42
C ARG A 423 -29.92 -17.60 -6.96
N ILE A 424 -30.97 -17.95 -7.68
CA ILE A 424 -31.78 -19.15 -7.48
C ILE A 424 -31.53 -20.06 -8.68
N GLY A 425 -31.18 -21.33 -8.44
CA GLY A 425 -31.00 -22.31 -9.51
C GLY A 425 -30.53 -23.66 -8.97
N ASN A 426 -30.84 -24.74 -9.70
CA ASN A 426 -30.45 -26.11 -9.33
C ASN A 426 -30.89 -26.52 -7.91
N ASN A 427 -32.07 -26.07 -7.48
CA ASN A 427 -32.60 -26.29 -6.13
C ASN A 427 -31.71 -25.72 -5.00
N GLU A 428 -30.87 -24.73 -5.33
CA GLU A 428 -29.99 -24.01 -4.42
C GLU A 428 -30.26 -22.50 -4.53
N ILE A 429 -30.16 -21.79 -3.41
CA ILE A 429 -30.32 -20.33 -3.33
C ILE A 429 -29.06 -19.75 -2.71
N THR A 430 -28.36 -18.89 -3.45
CA THR A 430 -27.19 -18.16 -2.95
C THR A 430 -27.53 -16.68 -2.83
N ILE A 431 -27.44 -16.13 -1.61
CA ILE A 431 -27.69 -14.71 -1.35
C ILE A 431 -26.37 -14.07 -0.94
N LEU A 432 -25.93 -13.08 -1.72
CA LEU A 432 -24.78 -12.23 -1.42
C LEU A 432 -25.27 -10.99 -0.68
N VAL A 433 -24.75 -10.80 0.52
CA VAL A 433 -25.13 -9.74 1.44
C VAL A 433 -23.89 -8.97 1.88
N ASN A 434 -24.05 -7.66 2.10
CA ASN A 434 -23.00 -6.83 2.70
C ASN A 434 -23.01 -6.97 4.22
N ASP A 435 -24.18 -7.19 4.81
CA ASP A 435 -24.37 -7.42 6.24
C ASP A 435 -25.64 -8.27 6.48
N ALA A 436 -25.63 -9.05 7.56
CA ALA A 436 -26.75 -9.90 7.96
C ALA A 436 -26.77 -10.12 9.47
N GLU A 437 -27.96 -10.09 10.08
CA GLU A 437 -28.17 -10.36 11.50
C GLU A 437 -29.41 -11.25 11.68
N LYS A 438 -29.36 -12.24 12.57
CA LYS A 438 -30.55 -13.05 12.91
C LYS A 438 -31.43 -12.27 13.88
N GLY A 439 -32.75 -12.32 13.70
CA GLY A 439 -33.70 -11.65 14.60
C GLY A 439 -33.53 -12.02 16.08
N SER A 440 -33.10 -13.25 16.37
CA SER A 440 -32.83 -13.75 17.72
C SER A 440 -31.59 -13.16 18.39
N ASP A 441 -30.62 -12.71 17.59
CA ASP A 441 -29.30 -12.30 18.06
C ASP A 441 -29.20 -10.76 18.17
N ILE A 442 -30.25 -10.04 17.79
CA ILE A 442 -30.31 -8.58 17.84
C ILE A 442 -30.78 -8.14 19.24
N ASP A 443 -29.97 -7.33 19.92
CA ASP A 443 -30.38 -6.68 21.17
C ASP A 443 -31.49 -5.65 20.90
N PRO A 444 -32.70 -5.80 21.50
CA PRO A 444 -33.81 -4.88 21.29
C PRO A 444 -33.53 -3.44 21.72
N GLN A 445 -32.73 -3.24 22.77
CA GLN A 445 -32.40 -1.90 23.25
C GLN A 445 -31.41 -1.22 22.30
N GLU A 446 -30.39 -1.96 21.82
CA GLU A 446 -29.41 -1.46 20.87
C GLU A 446 -30.06 -1.09 19.53
N ALA A 447 -30.94 -1.95 19.01
CA ALA A 447 -31.63 -1.71 17.74
C ALA A 447 -32.55 -0.48 17.82
N GLN A 448 -33.25 -0.29 18.94
CA GLN A 448 -34.11 0.87 19.14
C GLN A 448 -33.32 2.17 19.30
N GLN A 449 -32.18 2.14 19.97
CA GLN A 449 -31.28 3.29 20.07
C GLN A 449 -30.68 3.66 18.71
N ALA A 450 -30.23 2.67 17.93
CA ALA A 450 -29.72 2.87 16.58
C ALA A 450 -30.77 3.51 15.66
N LEU A 451 -32.04 3.11 15.79
CA LEU A 451 -33.16 3.69 15.05
C LEU A 451 -33.37 5.18 15.38
N GLU A 452 -33.33 5.56 16.66
CA GLU A 452 -33.50 6.96 17.07
C GLU A 452 -32.32 7.83 16.64
N ILE A 453 -31.09 7.32 16.69
CA ILE A 453 -29.89 8.00 16.17
C ILE A 453 -30.01 8.20 14.66
N ALA A 454 -30.43 7.17 13.91
CA ALA A 454 -30.58 7.25 12.47
C ALA A 454 -31.66 8.28 12.06
N LYS A 455 -32.79 8.34 12.78
CA LYS A 455 -33.83 9.38 12.59
C LYS A 455 -33.30 10.78 12.87
N ALA A 456 -32.51 10.95 13.94
CA ALA A 456 -31.91 12.23 14.28
C ALA A 456 -30.90 12.69 13.21
N ASN A 457 -30.10 11.77 12.67
CA ASN A 457 -29.14 12.04 11.61
C ASN A 457 -29.82 12.43 10.29
N LEU A 458 -30.95 11.82 9.96
CA LEU A 458 -31.74 12.23 8.78
C LEU A 458 -32.28 13.66 8.90
N ARG A 459 -32.69 14.08 10.10
CA ARG A 459 -33.15 15.47 10.34
C ARG A 459 -32.03 16.51 10.24
N LYS A 460 -30.78 16.10 10.47
CA LYS A 460 -29.59 16.98 10.41
C LYS A 460 -28.86 16.93 9.07
N ALA A 461 -29.27 16.07 8.15
CA ALA A 461 -28.58 15.86 6.88
C ALA A 461 -28.81 17.05 5.93
N GLU A 462 -27.73 17.74 5.55
CA GLU A 462 -27.78 18.85 4.60
C GLU A 462 -27.10 18.42 3.28
N GLY A 463 -27.89 18.39 2.21
CA GLY A 463 -27.41 18.06 0.86
C GLY A 463 -27.71 16.64 0.39
N LYS A 464 -27.81 16.46 -0.94
CA LYS A 464 -28.30 15.23 -1.60
C LYS A 464 -27.59 13.95 -1.17
N ARG A 465 -26.26 13.97 -1.00
CA ARG A 465 -25.50 12.77 -0.65
C ARG A 465 -25.72 12.35 0.80
N GLN A 466 -25.70 13.30 1.73
CA GLN A 466 -25.94 13.04 3.15
C GLN A 466 -27.37 12.53 3.40
N THR A 467 -28.36 13.06 2.66
CA THR A 467 -29.74 12.56 2.74
C THR A 467 -29.87 11.10 2.26
N ILE A 468 -29.11 10.70 1.24
CA ILE A 468 -29.12 9.31 0.74
C ILE A 468 -28.50 8.36 1.76
N GLU A 469 -27.33 8.71 2.30
CA GLU A 469 -26.64 7.89 3.32
C GLU A 469 -27.47 7.78 4.61
N ALA A 470 -28.07 8.88 5.06
CA ALA A 470 -28.97 8.86 6.23
C ALA A 470 -30.24 8.04 5.99
N ASN A 471 -30.80 8.06 4.77
CA ASN A 471 -31.95 7.22 4.42
C ASN A 471 -31.62 5.73 4.39
N LEU A 472 -30.42 5.36 3.91
CA LEU A 472 -29.94 3.97 3.93
C LEU A 472 -29.74 3.47 5.37
N ALA A 473 -29.10 4.28 6.22
CA ALA A 473 -28.91 3.96 7.63
C ALA A 473 -30.25 3.83 8.38
N LEU A 474 -31.22 4.71 8.08
CA LEU A 474 -32.56 4.62 8.65
C LEU A 474 -33.30 3.35 8.22
N ARG A 475 -33.22 3.00 6.93
CA ARG A 475 -33.80 1.75 6.40
C ARG A 475 -33.20 0.54 7.11
N TRP A 476 -31.88 0.48 7.24
CA TRP A 476 -31.20 -0.62 7.94
C TRP A 476 -31.61 -0.75 9.40
N ALA A 477 -31.57 0.36 10.16
CA ALA A 477 -31.97 0.35 11.57
C ALA A 477 -33.44 -0.06 11.77
N ARG A 478 -34.33 0.36 10.87
CA ARG A 478 -35.74 -0.05 10.88
C ARG A 478 -35.89 -1.55 10.60
N THR A 479 -35.16 -2.09 9.63
CA THR A 479 -35.16 -3.52 9.31
C THR A 479 -34.66 -4.37 10.49
N ARG A 480 -33.64 -3.91 11.23
CA ARG A 480 -33.17 -4.59 12.47
C ARG A 480 -34.31 -4.68 13.50
N VAL A 481 -35.04 -3.59 13.76
CA VAL A 481 -36.19 -3.59 14.70
C VAL A 481 -37.34 -4.46 14.20
N GLU A 482 -37.69 -4.40 12.91
CA GLU A 482 -38.76 -5.23 12.34
C GLU A 482 -38.40 -6.73 12.35
N ALA A 483 -37.12 -7.10 12.26
CA ALA A 483 -36.68 -8.50 12.34
C ALA A 483 -36.91 -9.13 13.72
N ILE A 484 -36.90 -8.32 14.80
CA ILE A 484 -37.16 -8.74 16.19
C ILE A 484 -38.65 -8.97 16.42
N ASN A 485 -39.50 -8.04 15.97
CA ASN A 485 -40.94 -8.03 16.27
C ASN A 485 -41.76 -9.12 15.57
N VAL A 486 -41.15 -9.87 14.64
CA VAL A 486 -41.82 -10.98 13.92
C VAL A 486 -41.68 -12.32 14.66
N ILE A 487 -40.96 -12.34 15.79
CA ILE A 487 -40.75 -13.53 16.63
C ILE A 487 -41.92 -13.78 17.62
N SER A 488 -42.89 -12.86 17.73
CA SER A 488 -44.06 -12.98 18.63
C SER A 488 -45.26 -13.67 18.01
#